data_AF-A0ABD2V8J4-F1
#
_entry.id   AF-A0ABD2V8J4-F1
#
_cell.length_a   1.000
_cell.length_b   1.000
_cell.length_c   1.000
_cell.angle_alpha   90.00
_cell.angle_beta   90.00
_cell.angle_gamma   90.00
#
_symmetry.space_group_name_H-M   'P 1'
#
loop_
_entity.id
_entity.type
_entity.pdbx_description
1 polymer ?
#
loop_
_entity_poly.entity_id
_entity_poly.type
_entity_poly.pdbx_seq_one_letter_code
_entity_poly.pdbx_strand_id
1 'polypeptide(L)'
;MVEYIGMKNLINAVKENVGLRTGKLLFGYEGNSFKELPWGALDDVVMGGVSQSTFQIDLTGGENGGPTGLFKGIVTTANNGGFASIRTKNFSEPEDLSAYDGLELRLKGDGRRYKLIVRTSSDWDTVGYTSIFDTVEGWQSVRLPFSSLRPIFRARTILDASPFDPSQITSLQLMFSKFESDGKLNPTFKEGPFELPVSCIQAYLKDPITPRFVHVSSAGVTRPERPGIDLSKQPPAVRLNKELGFILTFKLKGEDEIRESGIPYTIVRPCALTEEPAGADLIFDQGDNITGKISREEVARICVAALKSPYACDKTFEVKSVIPFSEPYTVDPENPPPEKDYNEYFKTLKDGITGKESLEKTPISV
;
A
#
# COMPACT_ATOMS: atom_id res chain seq x y z
N MET A 1 12.69 13.94 -22.66
CA MET A 1 12.69 12.47 -22.75
C MET A 1 13.41 11.89 -21.55
N VAL A 2 14.55 12.48 -21.18
CA VAL A 2 15.34 12.12 -19.98
C VAL A 2 14.49 12.05 -18.70
N GLU A 3 13.73 13.09 -18.37
CA GLU A 3 12.89 13.12 -17.16
C GLU A 3 11.91 11.93 -17.09
N TYR A 4 11.20 11.70 -18.19
CA TYR A 4 10.22 10.60 -18.30
C TYR A 4 10.88 9.24 -18.13
N ILE A 5 11.96 8.96 -18.87
CA ILE A 5 12.69 7.69 -18.77
C ILE A 5 13.27 7.50 -17.36
N GLY A 6 13.83 8.56 -16.78
CA GLY A 6 14.35 8.56 -15.42
C GLY A 6 13.27 8.19 -14.41
N MET A 7 12.06 8.74 -14.54
CA MET A 7 10.94 8.41 -13.67
C MET A 7 10.50 6.95 -13.82
N LYS A 8 10.40 6.42 -15.05
CA LYS A 8 10.08 4.99 -15.26
C LYS A 8 11.10 4.08 -14.59
N ASN A 9 12.39 4.40 -14.73
CA ASN A 9 13.47 3.64 -14.10
C ASN A 9 13.37 3.70 -12.57
N LEU A 10 13.10 4.89 -12.02
CA LEU A 10 12.94 5.08 -10.58
C LEU A 10 11.75 4.28 -10.03
N ILE A 11 10.58 4.37 -10.66
CA ILE A 11 9.39 3.60 -10.28
C ILE A 11 9.70 2.10 -10.31
N ASN A 12 10.33 1.60 -11.37
CA ASN A 12 10.70 0.19 -11.46
C ASN A 12 11.69 -0.24 -10.36
N ALA A 13 12.59 0.65 -9.94
CA ALA A 13 13.54 0.35 -8.87
C ALA A 13 12.90 0.32 -7.48
N VAL A 14 11.82 1.08 -7.25
CA VAL A 14 11.22 1.23 -5.91
C VAL A 14 9.94 0.45 -5.70
N LYS A 15 9.17 0.12 -6.75
CA LYS A 15 7.80 -0.42 -6.64
C LYS A 15 7.67 -1.67 -5.79
N GLU A 16 8.70 -2.52 -5.73
CA GLU A 16 8.70 -3.74 -4.92
C GLU A 16 8.92 -3.47 -3.42
N ASN A 17 9.47 -2.30 -3.06
CA ASN A 17 9.96 -1.99 -1.71
C ASN A 17 9.16 -0.90 -0.97
N VAL A 18 8.28 -0.17 -1.68
CA VAL A 18 7.56 0.98 -1.10
C VAL A 18 6.11 0.66 -0.75
N GLY A 19 5.61 -0.50 -1.16
CA GLY A 19 4.24 -0.94 -0.95
C GLY A 19 3.27 -0.30 -1.94
N LEU A 20 2.34 -1.10 -2.45
CA LEU A 20 1.30 -0.66 -3.38
C LEU A 20 -0.02 -0.49 -2.64
N ARG A 21 -0.87 0.43 -3.11
CA ARG A 21 -2.21 0.65 -2.55
C ARG A 21 -3.08 -0.61 -2.60
N THR A 22 -2.94 -1.40 -3.65
CA THR A 22 -3.66 -2.67 -3.83
C THR A 22 -3.12 -3.80 -2.98
N GLY A 23 -1.97 -3.62 -2.32
CA GLY A 23 -1.28 -4.69 -1.62
C GLY A 23 -0.38 -5.53 -2.52
N LYS A 24 0.28 -6.52 -1.92
CA LYS A 24 1.05 -7.56 -2.62
C LYS A 24 0.30 -8.88 -2.56
N LEU A 25 -0.10 -9.43 -3.71
CA LEU A 25 -0.80 -10.71 -3.77
C LEU A 25 0.13 -11.87 -3.43
N LEU A 26 -0.28 -12.73 -2.49
CA LEU A 26 0.42 -13.99 -2.17
C LEU A 26 -0.30 -15.20 -2.72
N PHE A 27 -1.63 -15.19 -2.69
CA PHE A 27 -2.50 -16.24 -3.18
C PHE A 27 -3.81 -15.62 -3.67
N GLY A 28 -4.31 -16.03 -4.84
CA GLY A 28 -5.58 -15.53 -5.38
C GLY A 28 -5.46 -15.07 -6.83
N TYR A 29 -6.42 -14.27 -7.29
CA TYR A 29 -6.48 -13.79 -8.67
C TYR A 29 -5.90 -12.37 -8.82
N GLU A 30 -5.05 -12.16 -9.82
CA GLU A 30 -4.50 -10.85 -10.20
C GLU A 30 -4.59 -10.68 -11.71
N GLY A 31 -5.38 -9.69 -12.18
CA GLY A 31 -5.56 -9.45 -13.60
C GLY A 31 -6.21 -10.64 -14.31
N ASN A 32 -5.43 -11.39 -15.10
CA ASN A 32 -5.88 -12.59 -15.81
C ASN A 32 -5.23 -13.90 -15.31
N SER A 33 -4.40 -13.83 -14.27
CA SER A 33 -3.67 -14.97 -13.72
C SER A 33 -4.12 -15.30 -12.29
N PHE A 34 -3.99 -16.57 -11.91
CA PHE A 34 -4.21 -17.04 -10.55
C PHE A 34 -2.86 -17.42 -9.94
N LYS A 35 -2.49 -16.78 -8.82
CA LYS A 35 -1.28 -17.08 -8.05
C LYS A 35 -1.61 -18.17 -7.03
N GLU A 36 -1.08 -19.36 -7.25
CA GLU A 36 -1.21 -20.51 -6.35
C GLU A 36 -0.07 -20.57 -5.35
N LEU A 37 -0.34 -21.21 -4.20
CA LEU A 37 0.69 -21.62 -3.24
C LEU A 37 0.63 -23.14 -3.07
N PRO A 38 1.77 -23.84 -2.99
CA PRO A 38 1.80 -25.29 -2.83
C PRO A 38 1.47 -25.67 -1.38
N TRP A 39 0.20 -25.91 -1.08
CA TRP A 39 -0.27 -26.31 0.25
C TRP A 39 -0.14 -27.82 0.47
N GLY A 40 0.25 -28.22 1.69
CA GLY A 40 0.28 -29.60 2.15
C GLY A 40 -0.34 -29.74 3.54
N ALA A 41 -0.94 -30.91 3.81
CA ALA A 41 -1.52 -31.21 5.10
C ALA A 41 -0.43 -31.35 6.19
N LEU A 42 -0.74 -30.83 7.38
CA LEU A 42 0.07 -30.92 8.60
C LEU A 42 -0.90 -31.09 9.77
N ASP A 43 -1.60 -32.21 9.81
CA ASP A 43 -2.67 -32.52 10.77
C ASP A 43 -2.15 -33.16 12.07
N ASP A 44 -3.06 -33.42 13.01
CA ASP A 44 -2.77 -34.05 14.30
C ASP A 44 -2.27 -35.50 14.25
N VAL A 45 -2.24 -36.12 13.06
CA VAL A 45 -1.64 -37.45 12.82
C VAL A 45 -0.18 -37.50 13.27
N VAL A 46 0.54 -36.36 13.24
CA VAL A 46 1.91 -36.25 13.77
C VAL A 46 2.00 -36.51 15.28
N MET A 47 0.87 -36.46 15.99
CA MET A 47 0.73 -36.79 17.41
C MET A 47 -0.12 -38.05 17.65
N GLY A 48 -0.46 -38.80 16.60
CA GLY A 48 -1.32 -40.00 16.66
C GLY A 48 -2.82 -39.74 16.52
N GLY A 49 -3.22 -38.47 16.28
CA GLY A 49 -4.59 -38.10 15.93
C GLY A 49 -5.04 -38.67 14.58
N VAL A 50 -6.31 -38.46 14.25
CA VAL A 50 -6.91 -38.98 13.01
C VAL A 50 -7.70 -37.90 12.25
N SER A 51 -7.42 -36.63 12.51
CA SER A 51 -7.93 -35.53 11.69
C SER A 51 -7.27 -35.55 10.31
N GLN A 52 -7.98 -35.02 9.31
CA GLN A 52 -7.50 -34.95 7.93
C GLN A 52 -7.89 -33.62 7.33
N SER A 53 -6.95 -32.97 6.64
CA SER A 53 -7.23 -31.80 5.82
C SER A 53 -6.60 -31.87 4.44
N THR A 54 -7.11 -31.01 3.56
CA THR A 54 -6.56 -30.78 2.23
C THR A 54 -6.78 -29.32 1.84
N PHE A 55 -6.05 -28.88 0.83
CA PHE A 55 -6.30 -27.63 0.13
C PHE A 55 -6.46 -27.91 -1.35
N GLN A 56 -7.59 -27.49 -1.92
CA GLN A 56 -7.92 -27.71 -3.33
C GLN A 56 -8.35 -26.39 -3.96
N ILE A 57 -8.05 -26.19 -5.24
CA ILE A 57 -8.60 -25.06 -5.98
C ILE A 57 -9.96 -25.48 -6.55
N ASP A 58 -11.00 -24.77 -6.18
CA ASP A 58 -12.30 -24.80 -6.86
C ASP A 58 -12.36 -23.61 -7.82
N LEU A 59 -12.44 -23.89 -9.12
CA LEU A 59 -12.40 -22.87 -10.17
C LEU A 59 -13.67 -22.03 -10.27
N THR A 60 -14.75 -22.44 -9.63
CA THR A 60 -16.09 -21.82 -9.75
C THR A 60 -16.73 -21.43 -8.42
N GLY A 61 -16.15 -21.84 -7.30
CA GLY A 61 -16.70 -21.64 -5.95
C GLY A 61 -16.44 -20.28 -5.30
N GLY A 62 -15.70 -19.38 -5.97
CA GLY A 62 -15.38 -18.05 -5.45
C GLY A 62 -16.57 -17.09 -5.43
N GLU A 63 -16.40 -15.94 -4.75
CA GLU A 63 -17.46 -14.95 -4.51
C GLU A 63 -18.20 -14.47 -5.77
N ASN A 64 -17.50 -14.44 -6.91
CA ASN A 64 -18.04 -14.02 -8.19
C ASN A 64 -18.06 -15.16 -9.23
N GLY A 65 -18.10 -16.42 -8.77
CA GLY A 65 -18.04 -17.60 -9.65
C GLY A 65 -16.64 -17.89 -10.23
N GLY A 66 -15.61 -17.24 -9.70
CA GLY A 66 -14.21 -17.45 -10.07
C GLY A 66 -13.48 -18.46 -9.15
N PRO A 67 -12.15 -18.60 -9.29
CA PRO A 67 -11.38 -19.56 -8.52
C PRO A 67 -11.27 -19.17 -7.03
N THR A 68 -11.29 -20.18 -6.17
CA THR A 68 -11.06 -20.07 -4.72
C THR A 68 -10.27 -21.28 -4.23
N GLY A 69 -9.41 -21.07 -3.24
CA GLY A 69 -8.84 -22.18 -2.48
C GLY A 69 -9.83 -22.70 -1.45
N LEU A 70 -9.87 -24.01 -1.23
CA LEU A 70 -10.75 -24.68 -0.26
C LEU A 70 -9.89 -25.38 0.77
N PHE A 71 -9.72 -24.77 1.95
CA PHE A 71 -9.18 -25.46 3.11
C PHE A 71 -10.31 -26.26 3.77
N LYS A 72 -10.29 -27.58 3.63
CA LYS A 72 -11.38 -28.44 4.13
C LYS A 72 -10.87 -29.74 4.69
N GLY A 73 -11.70 -30.40 5.49
CA GLY A 73 -11.32 -31.64 6.14
C GLY A 73 -12.32 -32.12 7.18
N ILE A 74 -11.89 -33.10 7.96
CA ILE A 74 -12.60 -33.62 9.13
C ILE A 74 -11.67 -33.48 10.34
N VAL A 75 -12.13 -32.80 11.39
CA VAL A 75 -11.38 -32.67 12.65
C VAL A 75 -12.01 -33.51 13.75
N THR A 76 -11.19 -34.17 14.56
CA THR A 76 -11.64 -34.99 15.69
C THR A 76 -10.62 -34.95 16.83
N THR A 77 -11.09 -35.16 18.05
CA THR A 77 -10.31 -35.25 19.28
C THR A 77 -9.92 -36.69 19.64
N ALA A 78 -10.29 -37.67 18.80
CA ALA A 78 -9.84 -39.04 18.94
C ALA A 78 -8.31 -39.12 18.96
N ASN A 79 -7.77 -40.05 19.75
CA ASN A 79 -6.33 -40.28 19.93
C ASN A 79 -5.52 -39.02 20.33
N ASN A 80 -6.07 -38.19 21.22
CA ASN A 80 -5.48 -36.91 21.64
C ASN A 80 -5.28 -35.91 20.50
N GLY A 81 -6.05 -36.08 19.41
CA GLY A 81 -6.09 -35.12 18.32
C GLY A 81 -6.82 -33.83 18.69
N GLY A 82 -7.26 -33.12 17.66
CA GLY A 82 -8.08 -31.92 17.77
C GLY A 82 -7.57 -30.78 16.92
N PHE A 83 -6.78 -31.04 15.87
CA PHE A 83 -6.48 -30.03 14.87
C PHE A 83 -6.32 -30.59 13.46
N ALA A 84 -6.72 -29.77 12.51
CA ALA A 84 -6.52 -29.97 11.09
C ALA A 84 -5.85 -28.71 10.53
N SER A 85 -4.82 -28.87 9.70
CA SER A 85 -4.02 -27.74 9.25
C SER A 85 -3.33 -28.00 7.92
N ILE A 86 -3.17 -26.93 7.16
CA ILE A 86 -2.38 -26.90 5.92
C ILE A 86 -1.26 -25.88 6.04
N ARG A 87 -0.09 -26.23 5.52
CA ARG A 87 1.08 -25.34 5.45
C ARG A 87 1.58 -25.30 4.01
N THR A 88 1.98 -24.13 3.52
CA THR A 88 2.66 -24.04 2.22
C THR A 88 4.01 -24.74 2.30
N LYS A 89 4.51 -25.28 1.18
CA LYS A 89 5.95 -25.47 1.04
C LYS A 89 6.64 -24.14 1.36
N ASN A 90 7.83 -24.20 1.96
CA ASN A 90 8.63 -23.00 2.08
C ASN A 90 8.78 -22.36 0.70
N PHE A 91 8.63 -21.03 0.65
CA PHE A 91 8.90 -20.24 -0.53
C PHE A 91 10.35 -20.45 -0.95
N SER A 92 10.62 -20.38 -2.24
CA SER A 92 11.99 -20.55 -2.77
C SER A 92 12.94 -19.50 -2.21
N GLU A 93 12.43 -18.28 -2.04
CA GLU A 93 13.08 -17.17 -1.37
C GLU A 93 12.10 -16.60 -0.33
N PRO A 94 12.59 -16.04 0.79
CA PRO A 94 11.72 -15.35 1.73
C PRO A 94 10.97 -14.20 1.04
N GLU A 95 9.68 -14.12 1.31
CA GLU A 95 8.82 -13.06 0.80
C GLU A 95 8.98 -11.81 1.66
N ASP A 96 9.49 -10.74 1.07
CA ASP A 96 9.62 -9.44 1.74
C ASP A 96 8.30 -8.66 1.66
N LEU A 97 7.67 -8.48 2.82
CA LEU A 97 6.48 -7.68 3.05
C LEU A 97 6.73 -6.52 4.03
N SER A 98 7.98 -6.12 4.23
CA SER A 98 8.36 -5.04 5.16
C SER A 98 7.73 -3.68 4.86
N ALA A 99 7.32 -3.47 3.60
CA ALA A 99 6.60 -2.27 3.17
C ALA A 99 5.11 -2.23 3.60
N TYR A 100 4.58 -3.33 4.17
CA TYR A 100 3.17 -3.51 4.48
C TYR A 100 2.93 -3.65 6.00
N ASP A 101 1.69 -3.43 6.42
CA ASP A 101 1.30 -3.41 7.83
C ASP A 101 0.70 -4.74 8.31
N GLY A 102 0.34 -5.63 7.39
CA GLY A 102 -0.21 -6.94 7.71
C GLY A 102 -0.69 -7.73 6.49
N LEU A 103 -1.38 -8.84 6.76
CA LEU A 103 -2.05 -9.68 5.76
C LEU A 103 -3.56 -9.50 5.82
N GLU A 104 -4.20 -9.53 4.67
CA GLU A 104 -5.65 -9.56 4.50
C GLU A 104 -6.05 -10.84 3.80
N LEU A 105 -7.04 -11.53 4.37
CA LEU A 105 -7.63 -12.74 3.80
C LEU A 105 -9.06 -12.43 3.36
N ARG A 106 -9.35 -12.59 2.05
CA ARG A 106 -10.73 -12.66 1.55
C ARG A 106 -11.18 -14.12 1.61
N LEU A 107 -12.18 -14.41 2.44
CA LEU A 107 -12.64 -15.77 2.69
C LEU A 107 -14.16 -15.83 2.87
N LYS A 108 -14.73 -17.02 2.73
CA LYS A 108 -16.13 -17.30 3.08
C LYS A 108 -16.16 -17.97 4.44
N GLY A 109 -16.60 -17.23 5.45
CA GLY A 109 -16.60 -17.71 6.82
C GLY A 109 -17.78 -18.61 7.14
N ASP A 110 -17.64 -19.35 8.23
CA ASP A 110 -18.54 -20.41 8.69
C ASP A 110 -18.86 -20.30 10.19
N GLY A 111 -18.66 -19.11 10.77
CA GLY A 111 -18.85 -18.86 12.19
C GLY A 111 -17.76 -19.42 13.10
N ARG A 112 -16.69 -20.01 12.54
CA ARG A 112 -15.61 -20.63 13.33
C ARG A 112 -14.37 -19.75 13.43
N ARG A 113 -13.60 -20.00 14.47
CA ARG A 113 -12.29 -19.42 14.77
C ARG A 113 -11.17 -20.26 14.19
N TYR A 114 -10.29 -19.61 13.44
CA TYR A 114 -9.14 -20.18 12.78
C TYR A 114 -7.84 -19.49 13.23
N LYS A 115 -6.71 -20.06 12.82
CA LYS A 115 -5.39 -19.47 13.01
C LYS A 115 -4.70 -19.29 11.67
N LEU A 116 -4.04 -18.15 11.51
CA LEU A 116 -2.96 -17.96 10.54
C LEU A 116 -1.63 -18.07 11.29
N ILE A 117 -0.72 -18.89 10.79
CA ILE A 117 0.64 -19.03 11.31
C ILE A 117 1.60 -18.66 10.19
N VAL A 118 2.44 -17.65 10.44
CA VAL A 118 3.48 -17.18 9.53
C VAL A 118 4.83 -17.60 10.09
N ARG A 119 5.69 -18.18 9.26
CA ARG A 119 7.07 -18.51 9.67
C ARG A 119 8.07 -17.65 8.95
N THR A 120 9.17 -17.37 9.65
CA THR A 120 10.30 -16.59 9.15
C THR A 120 11.61 -17.36 9.13
N SER A 121 11.55 -18.68 9.35
CA SER A 121 12.68 -19.60 9.22
C SER A 121 12.32 -20.71 8.23
N SER A 122 13.31 -21.19 7.49
CA SER A 122 13.17 -22.33 6.58
C SER A 122 13.21 -23.67 7.33
N ASP A 123 13.66 -23.68 8.58
CA ASP A 123 13.67 -24.89 9.41
C ASP A 123 12.24 -25.40 9.67
N TRP A 124 12.11 -26.73 9.67
CA TRP A 124 10.81 -27.38 9.69
C TRP A 124 10.00 -27.13 10.98
N ASP A 125 10.66 -27.24 12.14
CA ASP A 125 10.04 -27.18 13.48
C ASP A 125 10.52 -25.94 14.25
N THR A 126 9.93 -24.80 13.94
CA THR A 126 10.31 -23.48 14.47
C THR A 126 9.12 -22.71 15.05
N VAL A 127 9.44 -21.61 15.74
CA VAL A 127 8.45 -20.62 16.18
C VAL A 127 7.62 -20.14 14.98
N GLY A 128 6.31 -20.21 15.13
CA GLY A 128 5.34 -19.63 14.21
C GLY A 128 4.72 -18.36 14.80
N TYR A 129 4.74 -17.28 14.04
CA TYR A 129 4.09 -16.03 14.39
C TYR A 129 2.61 -16.14 14.03
N THR A 130 1.77 -16.23 15.07
CA THR A 130 0.40 -16.68 14.94
C THR A 130 -0.56 -15.52 15.19
N SER A 131 -1.58 -15.41 14.34
CA SER A 131 -2.80 -14.65 14.60
C SER A 131 -3.99 -15.60 14.69
N ILE A 132 -4.91 -15.28 15.58
CA ILE A 132 -6.19 -15.99 15.71
C ILE A 132 -7.27 -15.04 15.21
N PHE A 133 -8.23 -15.56 14.45
CA PHE A 133 -9.33 -14.75 13.94
C PHE A 133 -10.64 -15.53 13.92
N ASP A 134 -11.73 -14.80 14.19
CA ASP A 134 -13.08 -15.29 14.04
C ASP A 134 -13.58 -15.04 12.63
N THR A 135 -14.50 -15.88 12.18
CA THR A 135 -15.23 -15.68 10.94
C THR A 135 -16.71 -15.53 11.22
N VAL A 136 -17.41 -14.76 10.39
CA VAL A 136 -18.88 -14.75 10.32
C VAL A 136 -19.37 -15.54 9.11
N GLU A 137 -20.63 -15.96 9.08
CA GLU A 137 -21.18 -16.64 7.90
C GLU A 137 -21.11 -15.74 6.65
N GLY A 138 -20.56 -16.27 5.55
CA GLY A 138 -20.49 -15.57 4.26
C GLY A 138 -19.13 -14.89 3.97
N TRP A 139 -19.06 -14.25 2.80
CA TRP A 139 -17.83 -13.63 2.30
C TRP A 139 -17.44 -12.40 3.10
N GLN A 140 -16.19 -12.37 3.57
CA GLN A 140 -15.64 -11.28 4.38
C GLN A 140 -14.14 -11.10 4.14
N SER A 141 -13.62 -9.95 4.57
CA SER A 141 -12.19 -9.69 4.61
C SER A 141 -11.72 -9.64 6.06
N VAL A 142 -10.70 -10.44 6.39
CA VAL A 142 -10.07 -10.47 7.72
C VAL A 142 -8.68 -9.85 7.61
N ARG A 143 -8.46 -8.70 8.27
CA ARG A 143 -7.16 -8.05 8.36
C ARG A 143 -6.41 -8.51 9.61
N LEU A 144 -5.18 -8.96 9.41
CA LEU A 144 -4.26 -9.50 10.41
C LEU A 144 -3.00 -8.63 10.44
N PRO A 145 -2.94 -7.60 11.30
CA PRO A 145 -1.76 -6.75 11.44
C PRO A 145 -0.53 -7.56 11.85
N PHE A 146 0.64 -7.25 11.32
CA PHE A 146 1.88 -7.90 11.76
C PHE A 146 2.17 -7.68 13.25
N SER A 147 1.77 -6.53 13.80
CA SER A 147 1.86 -6.21 15.23
C SER A 147 0.95 -7.05 16.14
N SER A 148 -0.08 -7.72 15.59
CA SER A 148 -0.93 -8.63 16.35
C SER A 148 -0.40 -10.06 16.39
N LEU A 149 0.63 -10.38 15.59
CA LEU A 149 1.23 -11.71 15.60
C LEU A 149 1.90 -12.00 16.94
N ARG A 150 1.78 -13.24 17.41
CA ARG A 150 2.42 -13.72 18.63
C ARG A 150 3.33 -14.89 18.33
N PRO A 151 4.57 -14.92 18.84
CA PRO A 151 5.48 -16.04 18.65
C PRO A 151 4.97 -17.25 19.44
N ILE A 152 4.63 -18.33 18.72
CA ILE A 152 4.13 -19.58 19.30
C ILE A 152 5.00 -20.74 18.85
N PHE A 153 5.41 -21.58 19.79
CA PHE A 153 6.03 -22.87 19.51
C PHE A 153 5.25 -23.98 20.22
N ARG A 154 4.78 -24.97 19.45
CA ARG A 154 4.01 -26.12 19.96
C ARG A 154 2.90 -25.71 20.95
N ALA A 155 2.04 -24.79 20.50
CA ALA A 155 0.92 -24.23 21.25
C ALA A 155 1.27 -23.42 22.52
N ARG A 156 2.55 -23.08 22.74
CA ARG A 156 2.98 -22.19 23.84
C ARG A 156 3.51 -20.87 23.31
N THR A 157 3.12 -19.78 23.95
CA THR A 157 3.68 -18.46 23.67
C THR A 157 5.13 -18.39 24.14
N ILE A 158 6.01 -17.89 23.29
CA ILE A 158 7.45 -17.74 23.60
C ILE A 158 7.75 -16.27 23.87
N LEU A 159 7.88 -15.92 25.16
CA LEU A 159 8.03 -14.52 25.59
C LEU A 159 9.34 -13.88 25.13
N ASP A 160 10.42 -14.67 25.07
CA ASP A 160 11.76 -14.21 24.70
C ASP A 160 12.10 -14.46 23.22
N ALA A 161 11.10 -14.69 22.37
CA ALA A 161 11.31 -14.84 20.93
C ALA A 161 11.64 -13.49 20.28
N SER A 162 12.39 -13.55 19.17
CA SER A 162 12.60 -12.39 18.31
C SER A 162 11.26 -11.79 17.86
N PRO A 163 11.21 -10.47 17.58
CA PRO A 163 10.05 -9.88 16.92
C PRO A 163 9.79 -10.49 15.55
N PHE A 164 8.54 -10.43 15.09
CA PHE A 164 8.20 -10.83 13.73
C PHE A 164 8.96 -9.97 12.72
N ASP A 165 9.68 -10.62 11.81
CA ASP A 165 10.39 -9.97 10.71
C ASP A 165 9.57 -10.13 9.40
N PRO A 166 8.91 -9.06 8.92
CA PRO A 166 8.11 -9.10 7.71
C PRO A 166 8.95 -9.24 6.43
N SER A 167 10.28 -9.08 6.50
CA SER A 167 11.17 -9.25 5.34
C SER A 167 11.56 -10.71 5.07
N GLN A 168 11.27 -11.62 6.02
CA GLN A 168 11.78 -12.99 6.01
C GLN A 168 10.67 -14.05 5.95
N ILE A 169 9.49 -13.76 5.38
CA ILE A 169 8.37 -14.70 5.42
C ILE A 169 8.66 -15.92 4.54
N THR A 170 8.76 -17.11 5.14
CA THR A 170 9.12 -18.35 4.43
C THR A 170 7.94 -19.26 4.15
N SER A 171 6.89 -19.24 4.97
CA SER A 171 5.69 -20.06 4.75
C SER A 171 4.47 -19.54 5.49
N LEU A 172 3.30 -19.90 4.97
CA LEU A 172 1.99 -19.65 5.57
C LEU A 172 1.34 -20.96 6.00
N GLN A 173 0.57 -20.93 7.08
CA GLN A 173 -0.19 -22.07 7.57
C GLN A 173 -1.56 -21.61 8.05
N LEU A 174 -2.61 -22.33 7.65
CA LEU A 174 -3.97 -22.19 8.16
C LEU A 174 -4.30 -23.39 9.04
N MET A 175 -4.97 -23.15 10.17
CA MET A 175 -5.29 -24.19 11.13
C MET A 175 -6.68 -23.99 11.74
N PHE A 176 -7.43 -25.08 11.81
CA PHE A 176 -8.60 -25.23 12.67
C PHE A 176 -8.24 -26.16 13.82
N SER A 177 -8.44 -25.72 15.07
CA SER A 177 -7.97 -26.48 16.23
C SER A 177 -8.83 -26.26 17.48
N LYS A 178 -8.86 -27.28 18.35
CA LYS A 178 -9.53 -27.28 19.65
C LYS A 178 -8.90 -26.30 20.63
N PHE A 179 -7.59 -26.14 20.57
CA PHE A 179 -6.83 -25.26 21.46
C PHE A 179 -6.37 -24.02 20.71
N GLU A 180 -6.34 -22.88 21.38
CA GLU A 180 -5.67 -21.65 20.94
C GLU A 180 -4.16 -21.74 21.25
N SER A 181 -3.61 -20.74 21.93
CA SER A 181 -2.31 -20.81 22.60
C SER A 181 -2.51 -21.08 24.10
N ASP A 182 -1.46 -21.59 24.74
CA ASP A 182 -1.35 -21.68 26.21
C ASP A 182 -2.49 -22.49 26.86
N GLY A 183 -2.99 -23.51 26.15
CA GLY A 183 -4.01 -24.43 26.64
C GLY A 183 -5.45 -23.89 26.62
N LYS A 184 -5.67 -22.64 26.18
CA LYS A 184 -7.00 -22.06 26.07
C LYS A 184 -7.83 -22.78 25.00
N LEU A 185 -9.12 -23.00 25.27
CA LEU A 185 -10.02 -23.66 24.32
C LEU A 185 -10.52 -22.67 23.25
N ASN A 186 -10.65 -23.16 22.03
CA ASN A 186 -11.35 -22.49 20.94
C ASN A 186 -12.86 -22.61 21.19
N PRO A 187 -13.58 -21.51 21.47
CA PRO A 187 -14.99 -21.55 21.84
C PRO A 187 -15.92 -22.00 20.71
N THR A 188 -15.48 -21.91 19.45
CA THR A 188 -16.28 -22.31 18.28
C THR A 188 -15.86 -23.67 17.74
N PHE A 189 -15.01 -24.42 18.45
CA PHE A 189 -14.55 -25.72 17.98
C PHE A 189 -15.69 -26.73 17.98
N LYS A 190 -15.83 -27.46 16.87
CA LYS A 190 -16.76 -28.57 16.72
C LYS A 190 -16.10 -29.65 15.88
N GLU A 191 -16.18 -30.89 16.35
CA GLU A 191 -15.73 -32.06 15.58
C GLU A 191 -16.58 -32.26 14.33
N GLY A 192 -16.00 -32.95 13.34
CA GLY A 192 -16.64 -33.26 12.08
C GLY A 192 -16.10 -32.41 10.93
N PRO A 193 -16.87 -32.30 9.83
CA PRO A 193 -16.41 -31.61 8.64
C PRO A 193 -16.29 -30.10 8.85
N PHE A 194 -15.34 -29.51 8.14
CA PHE A 194 -15.16 -28.07 8.01
C PHE A 194 -14.73 -27.73 6.59
N GLU A 195 -15.06 -26.51 6.16
CA GLU A 195 -14.63 -25.96 4.88
C GLU A 195 -14.48 -24.44 5.04
N LEU A 196 -13.34 -23.92 4.63
CA LEU A 196 -13.01 -22.50 4.62
C LEU A 196 -12.54 -22.12 3.21
N PRO A 197 -13.45 -21.62 2.34
CA PRO A 197 -13.06 -21.04 1.08
C PRO A 197 -12.25 -19.76 1.30
N VAL A 198 -11.05 -19.69 0.72
CA VAL A 198 -10.15 -18.53 0.72
C VAL A 198 -9.97 -18.10 -0.71
N SER A 199 -10.44 -16.90 -1.06
CA SER A 199 -10.33 -16.35 -2.41
C SER A 199 -9.01 -15.60 -2.61
N CYS A 200 -8.53 -14.92 -1.58
CA CYS A 200 -7.30 -14.13 -1.68
C CYS A 200 -6.56 -14.08 -0.33
N ILE A 201 -5.23 -14.10 -0.39
CA ILE A 201 -4.32 -13.69 0.68
C ILE A 201 -3.38 -12.63 0.08
N GLN A 202 -3.39 -11.42 0.64
CA GLN A 202 -2.56 -10.31 0.18
C GLN A 202 -2.01 -9.51 1.36
N ALA A 203 -0.87 -8.85 1.17
CA ALA A 203 -0.39 -7.83 2.11
C ALA A 203 -1.20 -6.54 1.97
N TYR A 204 -1.36 -5.74 3.03
CA TYR A 204 -2.09 -4.47 2.95
C TYR A 204 -1.35 -3.32 3.65
N LEU A 205 -1.65 -2.09 3.22
CA LEU A 205 -1.26 -0.85 3.90
C LEU A 205 -2.38 -0.41 4.85
N LYS A 206 -2.05 -0.08 6.09
CA LYS A 206 -3.03 0.34 7.10
C LYS A 206 -3.56 1.74 6.81
N ASP A 207 -4.88 1.88 6.89
CA ASP A 207 -5.54 3.18 6.80
C ASP A 207 -5.34 4.03 8.08
N PRO A 208 -5.21 5.37 7.96
CA PRO A 208 -5.12 6.11 6.71
C PRO A 208 -3.72 6.00 6.07
N ILE A 209 -3.67 5.78 4.75
CA ILE A 209 -2.42 5.63 3.99
C ILE A 209 -1.75 7.00 3.81
N THR A 210 -0.44 7.06 4.06
CA THR A 210 0.40 8.21 3.73
C THR A 210 1.18 7.97 2.43
N PRO A 211 1.65 9.04 1.75
CA PRO A 211 2.52 8.92 0.59
C PRO A 211 3.75 8.07 0.87
N ARG A 212 4.07 7.17 -0.06
CA ARG A 212 5.30 6.38 -0.13
C ARG A 212 6.27 6.92 -1.18
N PHE A 213 5.80 7.86 -2.01
CA PHE A 213 6.59 8.54 -3.03
C PHE A 213 6.22 10.03 -3.11
N VAL A 214 7.18 10.93 -2.98
CA VAL A 214 6.95 12.38 -3.17
C VAL A 214 7.77 12.85 -4.36
N HIS A 215 7.11 13.44 -5.34
CA HIS A 215 7.74 13.94 -6.55
C HIS A 215 7.65 15.46 -6.65
N VAL A 216 8.81 16.12 -6.76
CA VAL A 216 8.89 17.54 -7.08
C VAL A 216 8.89 17.70 -8.60
N SER A 217 7.74 18.07 -9.13
CA SER A 217 7.52 18.38 -10.55
C SER A 217 7.72 19.88 -10.79
N SER A 218 6.86 20.52 -11.58
CA SER A 218 6.87 21.96 -11.86
C SER A 218 5.45 22.46 -12.05
N ALA A 219 5.15 23.66 -11.56
CA ALA A 219 3.92 24.34 -11.96
C ALA A 219 3.94 24.59 -13.47
N GLY A 220 2.76 24.47 -14.10
CA GLY A 220 2.56 24.77 -15.51
C GLY A 220 2.85 23.61 -16.46
N VAL A 221 3.03 22.38 -15.98
CA VAL A 221 3.31 21.20 -16.83
C VAL A 221 2.21 20.89 -17.83
N THR A 222 0.96 21.27 -17.54
CA THR A 222 -0.19 21.12 -18.46
C THR A 222 -0.40 22.33 -19.38
N ARG A 223 0.23 23.48 -19.11
CA ARG A 223 -0.02 24.73 -19.83
C ARG A 223 0.45 24.79 -21.28
N PRO A 224 1.57 24.15 -21.70
CA PRO A 224 2.01 24.21 -23.09
C PRO A 224 0.96 23.72 -24.10
N GLU A 225 0.11 22.78 -23.69
CA GLU A 225 -0.93 22.16 -24.52
C GLU A 225 -2.35 22.62 -24.14
N ARG A 226 -2.49 23.53 -23.16
CA ARG A 226 -3.79 23.98 -22.65
C ARG A 226 -4.52 24.87 -23.66
N PRO A 227 -5.73 24.50 -24.12
CA PRO A 227 -6.51 25.31 -25.05
C PRO A 227 -6.82 26.71 -24.49
N GLY A 228 -6.76 27.73 -25.34
CA GLY A 228 -7.16 29.10 -25.00
C GLY A 228 -6.17 29.90 -24.15
N ILE A 229 -4.96 29.38 -23.92
CA ILE A 229 -3.93 30.10 -23.16
C ILE A 229 -3.14 31.06 -24.07
N ASP A 230 -3.01 32.32 -23.64
CA ASP A 230 -2.13 33.29 -24.30
C ASP A 230 -0.67 32.99 -23.91
N LEU A 231 0.03 32.26 -24.78
CA LEU A 231 1.42 31.88 -24.55
C LEU A 231 2.32 33.09 -24.33
N SER A 232 2.07 34.25 -24.95
CA SER A 232 2.95 35.42 -24.81
C SER A 232 3.09 35.90 -23.36
N LYS A 233 2.05 35.68 -22.55
CA LYS A 233 1.95 36.04 -21.13
C LYS A 233 2.39 34.93 -20.17
N GLN A 234 2.79 33.77 -20.69
CA GLN A 234 3.22 32.65 -19.85
C GLN A 234 4.70 32.75 -19.44
N PRO A 235 5.09 32.10 -18.34
CA PRO A 235 6.49 32.01 -17.93
C PRO A 235 7.37 31.41 -19.04
N PRO A 236 8.68 31.74 -19.08
CA PRO A 236 9.60 31.27 -20.11
C PRO A 236 9.60 29.74 -20.30
N ALA A 237 9.49 28.96 -19.22
CA ALA A 237 9.46 27.50 -19.29
C ALA A 237 8.25 26.95 -20.09
N VAL A 238 7.10 27.64 -20.03
CA VAL A 238 5.90 27.28 -20.80
C VAL A 238 6.03 27.75 -22.24
N ARG A 239 6.46 29.00 -22.45
CA ARG A 239 6.64 29.61 -23.77
C ARG A 239 7.67 28.89 -24.63
N LEU A 240 8.79 28.54 -24.02
CA LEU A 240 9.96 27.97 -24.67
C LEU A 240 10.03 26.46 -24.48
N ASN A 241 8.91 25.80 -24.13
CA ASN A 241 8.92 24.38 -23.78
C ASN A 241 9.53 23.53 -24.92
N LYS A 242 9.25 23.86 -26.19
CA LYS A 242 9.81 23.18 -27.36
C LYS A 242 11.33 23.35 -27.45
N GLU A 243 11.82 24.58 -27.30
CA GLU A 243 13.23 24.93 -27.31
C GLU A 243 14.00 24.32 -26.14
N LEU A 244 13.32 24.14 -25.00
CA LEU A 244 13.82 23.46 -23.81
C LEU A 244 13.69 21.92 -23.88
N GLY A 245 13.46 21.36 -25.08
CA GLY A 245 13.40 19.91 -25.29
C GLY A 245 12.16 19.24 -24.69
N PHE A 246 11.04 19.97 -24.66
CA PHE A 246 9.74 19.57 -24.11
C PHE A 246 9.78 19.18 -22.63
N ILE A 247 10.62 19.85 -21.83
CA ILE A 247 10.85 19.52 -20.41
C ILE A 247 9.55 19.40 -19.61
N LEU A 248 8.60 20.32 -19.78
CA LEU A 248 7.32 20.31 -19.06
C LEU A 248 6.43 19.15 -19.51
N THR A 249 6.41 18.85 -20.81
CA THR A 249 5.69 17.69 -21.36
C THR A 249 6.23 16.39 -20.78
N PHE A 250 7.55 16.25 -20.64
CA PHE A 250 8.15 15.06 -20.07
C PHE A 250 8.01 14.96 -18.55
N LYS A 251 7.96 16.10 -17.83
CA LYS A 251 7.56 16.13 -16.42
C LYS A 251 6.12 15.64 -16.25
N LEU A 252 5.18 16.13 -17.07
CA LEU A 252 3.79 15.66 -17.04
C LEU A 252 3.68 14.16 -17.29
N LYS A 253 4.41 13.63 -18.29
CA LYS A 253 4.45 12.17 -18.52
C LYS A 253 5.06 11.41 -17.34
N GLY A 254 6.08 11.96 -16.68
CA GLY A 254 6.66 11.36 -15.48
C GLY A 254 5.66 11.32 -14.32
N GLU A 255 4.88 12.39 -14.14
CA GLU A 255 3.78 12.39 -13.18
C GLU A 255 2.75 11.29 -13.47
N ASP A 256 2.35 11.12 -14.74
CA ASP A 256 1.39 10.10 -15.14
C ASP A 256 1.89 8.68 -14.80
N GLU A 257 3.18 8.39 -15.01
CA GLU A 257 3.75 7.08 -14.62
C GLU A 257 3.68 6.86 -13.09
N ILE A 258 3.86 7.90 -12.28
CA ILE A 258 3.69 7.78 -10.81
C ILE A 258 2.23 7.45 -10.49
N ARG A 259 1.27 8.14 -11.12
CA ARG A 259 -0.16 7.89 -10.89
C ARG A 259 -0.57 6.47 -11.26
N GLU A 260 -0.04 5.96 -12.36
CA GLU A 260 -0.33 4.62 -12.87
C GLU A 260 0.42 3.51 -12.11
N SER A 261 1.43 3.84 -11.31
CA SER A 261 2.28 2.87 -10.61
C SER A 261 1.58 2.09 -9.48
N GLY A 262 0.46 2.61 -8.96
CA GLY A 262 -0.21 2.07 -7.77
C GLY A 262 0.49 2.40 -6.43
N ILE A 263 1.63 3.09 -6.46
CA ILE A 263 2.34 3.56 -5.28
C ILE A 263 1.59 4.78 -4.71
N PRO A 264 1.23 4.80 -3.41
CA PRO A 264 0.66 6.00 -2.79
C PRO A 264 1.64 7.18 -2.92
N TYR A 265 1.18 8.32 -3.44
CA TYR A 265 2.09 9.39 -3.85
C TYR A 265 1.65 10.79 -3.43
N THR A 266 2.56 11.76 -3.55
CA THR A 266 2.25 13.20 -3.64
C THR A 266 3.07 13.83 -4.75
N ILE A 267 2.44 14.63 -5.60
CA ILE A 267 3.13 15.43 -6.62
C ILE A 267 3.06 16.90 -6.21
N VAL A 268 4.23 17.49 -5.96
CA VAL A 268 4.40 18.89 -5.60
C VAL A 268 4.89 19.64 -6.85
N ARG A 269 4.12 20.63 -7.31
CA ARG A 269 4.44 21.48 -8.45
C ARG A 269 4.83 22.88 -7.97
N PRO A 270 6.08 23.10 -7.53
CA PRO A 270 6.49 24.44 -7.13
C PRO A 270 6.40 25.40 -8.31
N CYS A 271 6.02 26.64 -8.02
CA CYS A 271 6.27 27.75 -8.92
C CYS A 271 7.79 28.06 -8.96
N ALA A 272 8.22 29.20 -9.52
CA ALA A 272 9.65 29.42 -9.74
C ALA A 272 10.47 29.36 -8.44
N LEU A 273 11.51 28.54 -8.45
CA LEU A 273 12.34 28.30 -7.27
C LEU A 273 13.32 29.45 -7.02
N THR A 274 13.47 29.83 -5.75
CA THR A 274 14.41 30.86 -5.28
C THR A 274 15.32 30.32 -4.17
N GLU A 275 16.41 31.04 -3.89
CA GLU A 275 17.30 30.81 -2.74
C GLU A 275 16.88 31.60 -1.49
N GLU A 276 15.68 32.21 -1.49
CA GLU A 276 15.15 32.92 -0.33
C GLU A 276 14.90 31.93 0.82
N PRO A 277 14.95 32.37 2.09
CA PRO A 277 14.64 31.50 3.23
C PRO A 277 13.18 31.03 3.21
N ALA A 278 12.91 29.88 3.80
CA ALA A 278 11.55 29.45 4.10
C ALA A 278 10.91 30.38 5.16
N GLY A 279 9.57 30.42 5.19
CA GLY A 279 8.85 31.19 6.21
C GLY A 279 7.69 32.03 5.68
N ALA A 280 7.74 32.46 4.43
CA ALA A 280 6.64 33.21 3.81
C ALA A 280 5.33 32.41 3.82
N ASP A 281 4.19 33.10 3.90
CA ASP A 281 2.89 32.46 3.74
C ASP A 281 2.74 31.88 2.32
N LEU A 282 1.93 30.82 2.22
CA LEU A 282 1.85 30.00 1.01
C LEU A 282 0.44 29.99 0.44
N ILE A 283 0.38 29.82 -0.87
CA ILE A 283 -0.84 29.51 -1.61
C ILE A 283 -0.64 28.16 -2.26
N PHE A 284 -1.51 27.21 -1.91
CA PHE A 284 -1.67 25.93 -2.58
C PHE A 284 -2.86 26.04 -3.52
N ASP A 285 -2.71 25.53 -4.74
CA ASP A 285 -3.80 25.43 -5.71
C ASP A 285 -3.65 24.14 -6.52
N GLN A 286 -4.64 23.82 -7.34
CA GLN A 286 -4.59 22.67 -8.23
C GLN A 286 -5.05 23.04 -9.64
N GLY A 287 -4.48 22.37 -10.63
CA GLY A 287 -4.88 22.49 -12.03
C GLY A 287 -3.97 23.38 -12.88
N ASP A 288 -2.77 23.67 -12.39
CA ASP A 288 -1.80 24.58 -12.98
C ASP A 288 -2.38 25.99 -13.25
N ASN A 289 -3.02 26.61 -12.26
CA ASN A 289 -3.69 27.91 -12.42
C ASN A 289 -2.88 29.11 -11.88
N ILE A 290 -1.89 28.89 -11.01
CA ILE A 290 -1.14 30.01 -10.39
C ILE A 290 0.27 30.19 -10.95
N THR A 291 0.77 31.42 -10.92
CA THR A 291 2.19 31.76 -11.13
C THR A 291 2.73 32.48 -9.91
N GLY A 292 4.04 32.35 -9.68
CA GLY A 292 4.72 32.99 -8.57
C GLY A 292 6.10 32.40 -8.36
N LYS A 293 6.62 32.61 -7.15
CA LYS A 293 7.90 32.07 -6.72
C LYS A 293 7.76 31.33 -5.40
N ILE A 294 8.73 30.49 -5.06
CA ILE A 294 8.80 29.82 -3.77
C ILE A 294 10.26 29.51 -3.41
N SER A 295 10.56 29.47 -2.12
CA SER A 295 11.85 29.04 -1.60
C SER A 295 12.08 27.54 -1.83
N ARG A 296 13.30 27.15 -2.23
CA ARG A 296 13.72 25.73 -2.27
C ARG A 296 13.64 25.07 -0.90
N GLU A 297 13.98 25.82 0.16
CA GLU A 297 13.90 25.35 1.54
C GLU A 297 12.45 25.03 1.93
N GLU A 298 11.50 25.90 1.54
CA GLU A 298 10.07 25.68 1.82
C GLU A 298 9.54 24.45 1.08
N VAL A 299 9.92 24.24 -0.19
CA VAL A 299 9.55 23.04 -0.95
C VAL A 299 10.04 21.76 -0.28
N ALA A 300 11.26 21.77 0.28
CA ALA A 300 11.79 20.63 1.03
C ALA A 300 10.94 20.32 2.26
N ARG A 301 10.55 21.34 3.04
CA ARG A 301 9.66 21.18 4.21
C ARG A 301 8.29 20.61 3.82
N ILE A 302 7.69 21.09 2.73
CA ILE A 302 6.43 20.55 2.19
C ILE A 302 6.57 19.07 1.83
N CYS A 303 7.66 18.67 1.18
CA CYS A 303 7.87 17.27 0.79
C CYS A 303 7.98 16.34 2.00
N VAL A 304 8.71 16.76 3.04
CA VAL A 304 8.82 16.00 4.30
C VAL A 304 7.48 15.91 5.02
N ALA A 305 6.72 17.00 5.06
CA ALA A 305 5.40 17.01 5.68
C ALA A 305 4.41 16.11 4.91
N ALA A 306 4.47 16.09 3.58
CA ALA A 306 3.61 15.25 2.75
C ALA A 306 3.78 13.76 3.07
N LEU A 307 5.01 13.26 3.23
CA LEU A 307 5.28 11.85 3.59
C LEU A 307 4.56 11.38 4.87
N LYS A 308 4.27 12.30 5.79
CA LYS A 308 3.65 12.02 7.09
C LYS A 308 2.14 12.31 7.10
N SER A 309 1.61 12.91 6.05
CA SER A 309 0.23 13.39 6.01
C SER A 309 -0.64 12.49 5.13
N PRO A 310 -1.68 11.84 5.67
CA PRO A 310 -2.63 11.13 4.84
C PRO A 310 -3.44 12.07 3.93
N TYR A 311 -3.55 13.36 4.29
CA TYR A 311 -4.24 14.37 3.47
C TYR A 311 -3.48 14.73 2.20
N ALA A 312 -2.16 14.46 2.15
CA ALA A 312 -1.33 14.66 0.97
C ALA A 312 -1.34 13.45 0.02
N CYS A 313 -1.92 12.32 0.44
CA CYS A 313 -1.94 11.10 -0.35
C CYS A 313 -2.78 11.25 -1.61
N ASP A 314 -2.22 10.83 -2.73
CA ASP A 314 -2.77 10.88 -4.09
C ASP A 314 -3.14 12.31 -4.55
N LYS A 315 -2.48 13.32 -3.96
CA LYS A 315 -2.66 14.73 -4.33
C LYS A 315 -1.60 15.17 -5.33
N THR A 316 -2.04 15.94 -6.31
CA THR A 316 -1.20 16.81 -7.14
C THR A 316 -1.58 18.25 -6.85
N PHE A 317 -0.62 19.11 -6.54
CA PHE A 317 -0.90 20.53 -6.29
C PHE A 317 0.28 21.39 -6.70
N GLU A 318 -0.01 22.64 -7.07
CA GLU A 318 0.99 23.67 -7.23
C GLU A 318 1.06 24.59 -6.01
N VAL A 319 2.24 25.16 -5.77
CA VAL A 319 2.49 25.98 -4.59
C VAL A 319 3.37 27.19 -4.90
N LYS A 320 3.03 28.32 -4.29
CA LYS A 320 3.81 29.56 -4.32
C LYS A 320 3.80 30.27 -2.98
N SER A 321 4.76 31.18 -2.80
CA SER A 321 4.72 32.23 -1.78
C SER A 321 3.68 33.30 -2.12
N VAL A 322 3.09 33.91 -1.10
CA VAL A 322 2.29 35.13 -1.25
C VAL A 322 3.14 36.34 -1.70
N ILE A 323 4.46 36.29 -1.48
CA ILE A 323 5.38 37.37 -1.82
C ILE A 323 5.58 37.45 -3.34
N PRO A 324 5.33 38.61 -3.96
CA PRO A 324 5.46 38.76 -5.41
C PRO A 324 6.92 38.66 -5.85
N PHE A 325 7.14 38.34 -7.13
CA PHE A 325 8.49 38.23 -7.70
C PHE A 325 9.35 39.48 -7.56
N SER A 326 8.73 40.65 -7.53
CA SER A 326 9.41 41.95 -7.44
C SER A 326 10.01 42.24 -6.07
N GLU A 327 9.64 41.50 -5.03
CA GLU A 327 9.98 41.79 -3.64
C GLU A 327 10.75 40.63 -3.02
N PRO A 328 11.94 40.83 -2.44
CA PRO A 328 12.65 39.76 -1.74
C PRO A 328 11.94 39.40 -0.44
N TYR A 329 11.97 38.11 -0.07
CA TYR A 329 11.58 37.67 1.26
C TYR A 329 12.81 37.51 2.17
N THR A 330 12.75 38.08 3.37
CA THR A 330 13.79 37.94 4.41
C THR A 330 13.15 37.55 5.73
N VAL A 331 13.88 36.82 6.57
CA VAL A 331 13.45 36.45 7.92
C VAL A 331 14.05 37.42 8.92
N ASP A 332 13.22 37.95 9.80
CA ASP A 332 13.66 38.69 10.98
C ASP A 332 14.19 37.69 12.03
N PRO A 333 15.49 37.72 12.40
CA PRO A 333 16.05 36.81 13.39
C PRO A 333 15.46 37.00 14.80
N GLU A 334 14.98 38.20 15.13
CA GLU A 334 14.38 38.49 16.45
C GLU A 334 12.93 38.01 16.54
N ASN A 335 12.26 37.88 15.39
CA ASN A 335 10.89 37.41 15.28
C ASN A 335 10.71 36.46 14.09
N PRO A 336 11.23 35.22 14.18
CA PRO A 336 11.14 34.27 13.08
C PRO A 336 9.68 33.85 12.83
N PRO A 337 9.32 33.54 11.57
CA PRO A 337 7.99 33.04 11.24
C PRO A 337 7.71 31.72 11.98
N PRO A 338 6.47 31.50 12.44
CA PRO A 338 6.11 30.28 13.14
C PRO A 338 6.24 29.05 12.22
N GLU A 339 6.42 27.88 12.82
CA GLU A 339 6.34 26.61 12.09
C GLU A 339 4.94 26.44 11.48
N LYS A 340 4.88 26.03 10.22
CA LYS A 340 3.62 25.83 9.50
C LYS A 340 3.11 24.41 9.72
N ASP A 341 1.84 24.27 10.06
CA ASP A 341 1.14 22.99 9.90
C ASP A 341 0.68 22.82 8.45
N TYR A 342 1.47 22.09 7.65
CA TYR A 342 1.14 21.83 6.25
C TYR A 342 -0.14 21.01 6.07
N ASN A 343 -0.63 20.29 7.10
CA ASN A 343 -1.90 19.55 7.00
C ASN A 343 -3.08 20.47 6.71
N GLU A 344 -3.07 21.69 7.25
CA GLU A 344 -4.15 22.66 7.00
C GLU A 344 -4.24 23.00 5.52
N TYR A 345 -3.10 23.06 4.81
CA TYR A 345 -3.07 23.24 3.36
C TYR A 345 -3.48 21.97 2.63
N PHE A 346 -2.94 20.80 3.00
CA PHE A 346 -3.27 19.52 2.34
C PHE A 346 -4.76 19.18 2.40
N LYS A 347 -5.43 19.47 3.52
CA LYS A 347 -6.88 19.25 3.71
C LYS A 347 -7.74 20.05 2.73
N THR A 348 -7.25 21.16 2.18
CA THR A 348 -7.99 21.96 1.19
C THR A 348 -7.92 21.37 -0.23
N LEU A 349 -7.02 20.41 -0.47
CA LEU A 349 -6.80 19.81 -1.79
C LEU A 349 -7.84 18.73 -2.10
N LYS A 350 -8.34 18.72 -3.33
CA LYS A 350 -9.31 17.75 -3.84
C LYS A 350 -8.61 16.57 -4.53
N ASP A 351 -9.28 15.43 -4.50
CA ASP A 351 -8.82 14.22 -5.20
C ASP A 351 -8.93 14.38 -6.71
N GLY A 352 -8.00 13.78 -7.45
CA GLY A 352 -8.07 13.65 -8.90
C GLY A 352 -7.83 14.92 -9.72
N ILE A 353 -7.54 16.07 -9.10
CA ILE A 353 -7.25 17.30 -9.86
C ILE A 353 -5.79 17.33 -10.32
N THR A 354 -5.58 17.38 -11.64
CA THR A 354 -4.25 17.30 -12.26
C THR A 354 -3.95 18.44 -13.23
N GLY A 355 -4.96 19.18 -13.69
CA GLY A 355 -4.89 20.16 -14.77
C GLY A 355 -5.15 19.56 -16.16
N LYS A 356 -5.07 18.23 -16.31
CA LYS A 356 -5.36 17.54 -17.58
C LYS A 356 -6.84 17.62 -17.96
N GLU A 357 -7.73 17.90 -17.00
CA GLU A 357 -9.16 18.11 -17.23
C GLU A 357 -9.42 19.32 -18.14
N SER A 358 -8.46 20.25 -18.23
CA SER A 358 -8.51 21.38 -19.17
C SER A 358 -8.06 21.02 -20.59
N LEU A 359 -7.31 19.94 -20.77
CA LEU A 359 -6.87 19.42 -22.07
C LEU A 359 -7.99 18.64 -22.77
N GLU A 360 -8.84 17.96 -22.00
CA GLU A 360 -9.95 17.12 -22.49
C GLU A 360 -11.18 17.94 -22.94
N LYS A 361 -11.27 19.21 -22.53
CA LYS A 361 -12.32 20.14 -22.98
C LYS A 361 -12.05 20.59 -24.42
N THR A 362 -12.39 19.72 -25.36
CA THR A 362 -12.57 20.10 -26.77
C THR A 362 -13.79 21.04 -26.86
N PRO A 363 -13.77 22.14 -27.63
CA PRO A 363 -14.97 22.94 -27.84
C PRO A 363 -16.01 22.08 -28.54
N ILE A 364 -17.19 21.93 -27.95
CA ILE A 364 -18.38 21.53 -28.71
C ILE A 364 -18.61 22.69 -29.69
N SER A 365 -18.33 22.45 -30.97
CA SER A 365 -18.73 23.35 -32.06
C SER A 365 -20.26 23.46 -32.04
N VAL A 366 -20.77 24.65 -31.73
CA VAL A 366 -22.18 25.05 -31.92
C VAL A 366 -22.40 25.41 -33.38
#